data_AF-A0A8H4BCS0-F1
#
_entry.id   AF-A0A8H4BCS0-F1
#
_cell.length_a   1.000
_cell.length_b   1.000
_cell.length_c   1.000
_cell.angle_alpha   90.00
_cell.angle_beta   90.00
_cell.angle_gamma   90.00
#
_symmetry.space_group_name_H-M   'P 1'
#
loop_
_entity.id
_entity.type
_entity.pdbx_description
1 polymer ?
#
loop_
_entity_poly.entity_id
_entity_poly.type
_entity_poly.pdbx_seq_one_letter_code
_entity_poly.pdbx_strand_id
1 'polypeptide(L)'
;RQANDDCSDLTFKHLSAVLGCVEIGLVDHGANGTKELQESKLKSPKMMRSFCKQIIDKYKIKASKVKIVPFIIHGSFITAQVMTFTKGSVGLLLSSPRLKMPQNVSEVPALLPPILALVYNCTLIIK
;
A
#
# COMPACT_ATOMS: atom_id res chain seq x y z
N ARG A 1 -26.07 -7.33 24.59
CA ARG A 1 -25.19 -8.50 24.47
C ARG A 1 -24.57 -8.45 23.07
N GLN A 2 -23.36 -7.87 22.95
CA GLN A 2 -22.59 -7.90 21.70
C GLN A 2 -21.95 -9.27 21.58
N ALA A 3 -22.15 -9.95 20.45
CA ALA A 3 -21.42 -11.15 20.11
C ALA A 3 -20.00 -10.73 19.70
N ASN A 4 -19.01 -11.26 20.40
CA ASN A 4 -17.62 -11.28 19.99
C ASN A 4 -17.52 -12.06 18.68
N ASP A 5 -17.26 -11.37 17.59
CA ASP A 5 -16.52 -11.94 16.48
C ASP A 5 -15.27 -11.06 16.37
N ASP A 6 -14.10 -11.62 16.71
CA ASP A 6 -12.78 -10.98 16.59
C ASP A 6 -12.46 -10.79 15.09
N CYS A 7 -13.23 -9.94 14.41
CA CYS A 7 -12.95 -9.58 13.03
C CYS A 7 -11.73 -8.66 13.04
N SER A 8 -10.56 -9.19 12.65
CA SER A 8 -9.34 -8.41 12.58
C SER A 8 -9.55 -7.19 11.68
N ASP A 9 -9.33 -5.99 12.23
CA ASP A 9 -9.42 -4.72 11.49
C ASP A 9 -8.59 -4.73 10.20
N LEU A 10 -7.49 -5.50 10.16
CA LEU A 10 -6.61 -5.66 9.00
C LEU A 10 -6.37 -7.13 8.72
N THR A 11 -6.61 -7.55 7.48
CA THR A 11 -6.20 -8.88 6.99
C THR A 11 -4.97 -8.75 6.11
N PHE A 12 -4.01 -9.64 6.30
CA PHE A 12 -2.75 -9.68 5.56
C PHE A 12 -2.67 -10.93 4.71
N LYS A 13 -2.26 -10.78 3.46
CA LYS A 13 -1.96 -11.90 2.57
C LYS A 13 -0.55 -11.75 2.03
N HIS A 14 0.30 -12.71 2.39
CA HIS A 14 1.67 -12.79 1.92
C HIS A 14 1.74 -13.70 0.69
N LEU A 15 2.35 -13.20 -0.39
CA LEU A 15 2.69 -13.99 -1.57
C LEU A 15 4.12 -13.65 -1.99
N SER A 16 5.08 -14.49 -1.58
CA SER A 16 6.52 -14.30 -1.85
C SER A 16 7.05 -12.94 -1.35
N ALA A 17 7.27 -11.98 -2.26
CA ALA A 17 7.75 -10.63 -1.95
C ALA A 17 6.63 -9.58 -1.90
N VAL A 18 5.37 -10.00 -2.11
CA VAL A 18 4.20 -9.14 -2.09
C VAL A 18 3.49 -9.29 -0.75
N LEU A 19 3.25 -8.15 -0.10
CA LEU A 19 2.39 -8.05 1.07
C LEU A 19 1.11 -7.32 0.67
N GLY A 20 0.01 -8.07 0.56
CA GLY A 20 -1.33 -7.51 0.41
C GLY A 20 -1.93 -7.26 1.80
N CYS A 21 -2.66 -6.16 1.94
CA CYS A 21 -3.43 -5.87 3.13
C CYS A 21 -4.74 -5.18 2.76
N VAL A 22 -5.80 -5.52 3.48
CA VAL A 22 -7.11 -4.88 3.38
C VAL A 22 -7.60 -4.56 4.78
N GLU A 23 -8.19 -3.37 4.95
CA GLU A 23 -8.87 -3.00 6.18
C GLU A 23 -10.34 -3.42 6.09
N ILE A 24 -10.78 -4.28 7.01
CA ILE A 24 -12.14 -4.82 7.06
C ILE A 24 -12.95 -3.93 8.03
N GLY A 25 -14.15 -3.51 7.64
CA GLY A 25 -15.02 -2.72 8.53
C GLY A 25 -16.08 -1.87 7.86
N LEU A 26 -16.88 -1.19 8.69
CA LEU A 26 -18.26 -0.75 8.45
C LEU A 26 -18.56 0.36 7.41
N VAL A 27 -17.61 0.88 6.62
CA VAL A 27 -17.90 1.91 5.58
C VAL A 27 -16.85 1.79 4.46
N ASP A 28 -17.04 1.09 3.34
CA ASP A 28 -18.14 1.03 2.37
C ASP A 28 -18.82 -0.36 2.32
N HIS A 29 -20.15 -0.40 2.10
CA HIS A 29 -20.99 -1.63 2.02
C HIS A 29 -21.30 -2.39 3.33
N GLY A 30 -21.17 -1.76 4.51
CA GLY A 30 -21.67 -2.30 5.78
C GLY A 30 -20.71 -3.26 6.48
N ALA A 31 -21.23 -4.16 7.33
CA ALA A 31 -20.40 -4.99 8.24
C ALA A 31 -19.42 -5.95 7.53
N ASN A 32 -19.72 -6.30 6.27
CA ASN A 32 -18.87 -7.16 5.42
C ASN A 32 -18.12 -6.35 4.35
N GLY A 33 -18.10 -5.03 4.51
CA GLY A 33 -17.48 -4.08 3.62
C GLY A 33 -15.96 -3.94 3.79
N THR A 34 -15.32 -3.32 2.80
CA THR A 34 -13.97 -2.80 2.94
C THR A 34 -14.05 -1.33 3.28
N LYS A 35 -13.26 -0.87 4.25
CA LYS A 35 -13.18 0.56 4.55
C LYS A 35 -11.98 1.22 3.95
N GLU A 36 -12.11 2.52 3.67
CA GLU A 36 -10.95 3.34 3.38
C GLU A 36 -9.95 3.14 4.52
N LEU A 37 -8.69 2.92 4.15
CA LEU A 37 -7.57 2.91 5.09
C LEU A 37 -7.40 4.36 5.55
N GLN A 38 -8.29 4.87 6.41
CA GLN A 38 -8.29 6.26 6.88
C GLN A 38 -6.97 6.60 7.59
N GLU A 39 -6.25 5.57 8.04
CA GLU A 39 -4.91 5.69 8.59
C GLU A 39 -3.81 5.45 7.54
N SER A 40 -4.03 5.69 6.25
CA SER A 40 -3.03 5.60 5.18
C SER A 40 -1.72 6.33 5.49
N LYS A 41 -1.80 7.38 6.34
CA LYS A 41 -0.66 8.15 6.84
C LYS A 41 0.17 7.44 7.92
N LEU A 42 -0.38 6.45 8.61
CA LEU A 42 0.26 5.79 9.75
C LEU A 42 0.32 4.26 9.63
N LYS A 43 -0.79 3.60 9.27
CA LYS A 43 -0.86 2.14 9.06
C LYS A 43 0.05 1.70 7.92
N SER A 44 -0.08 2.30 6.73
CA SER A 44 0.79 1.94 5.59
C SER A 44 2.28 2.07 5.95
N PRO A 45 2.77 3.20 6.49
CA PRO A 45 4.17 3.30 6.91
C PRO A 45 4.59 2.31 8.00
N LYS A 46 3.73 2.04 8.99
CA LYS A 46 4.00 1.01 10.01
C LYS A 46 4.17 -0.37 9.38
N MET A 47 3.29 -0.75 8.44
CA MET A 47 3.37 -2.02 7.74
C MET A 47 4.63 -2.12 6.89
N MET A 48 4.94 -1.08 6.12
CA MET A 48 6.15 -1.01 5.29
C MET A 48 7.40 -1.20 6.16
N ARG A 49 7.46 -0.57 7.33
CA ARG A 49 8.56 -0.73 8.28
C ARG A 49 8.65 -2.15 8.83
N SER A 50 7.53 -2.76 9.20
CA SER A 50 7.48 -4.16 9.65
C SER A 50 7.94 -5.13 8.56
N PHE A 51 7.49 -4.93 7.32
CA PHE A 51 7.93 -5.73 6.17
C PHE A 51 9.43 -5.56 5.90
N CYS A 52 9.95 -4.32 5.96
CA CYS A 52 11.38 -4.05 5.85
C CYS A 52 12.19 -4.85 6.89
N LYS A 53 11.75 -4.83 8.15
CA LYS A 53 12.37 -5.58 9.24
C LYS A 53 12.42 -7.09 8.94
N GLN A 54 11.31 -7.68 8.48
CA GLN A 54 11.28 -9.10 8.11
C GLN A 54 12.27 -9.43 6.99
N ILE A 55 12.35 -8.59 5.96
CA ILE A 55 13.29 -8.76 4.84
C ILE A 55 14.75 -8.65 5.32
N ILE A 56 15.07 -7.66 6.14
CA ILE A 56 16.40 -7.49 6.75
C ILE A 56 16.77 -8.72 7.59
N ASP A 57 15.85 -9.17 8.44
CA ASP A 57 16.09 -10.28 9.37
C ASP A 57 16.27 -11.62 8.62
N LYS A 58 15.50 -11.83 7.55
CA LYS A 58 15.53 -13.05 6.71
C LYS A 58 16.74 -13.10 5.78
N TYR A 59 17.03 -12.02 5.06
CA TYR A 59 18.08 -11.99 4.03
C TYR A 59 19.41 -11.39 4.51
N LYS A 60 19.49 -10.93 5.76
CA LYS A 60 20.68 -10.31 6.37
C LYS A 60 21.25 -9.14 5.56
N ILE A 61 20.35 -8.36 4.94
CA ILE A 61 20.71 -7.16 4.17
C ILE A 61 20.54 -5.88 4.99
N LYS A 62 21.28 -4.83 4.63
CA LYS A 62 21.13 -3.51 5.28
C LYS A 62 19.81 -2.87 4.85
N ALA A 63 19.13 -2.17 5.76
CA ALA A 63 17.91 -1.42 5.49
C ALA A 63 18.06 -0.44 4.31
N SER A 64 19.24 0.16 4.15
CA SER A 64 19.55 1.09 3.06
C SER A 64 19.59 0.47 1.67
N LYS A 65 19.60 -0.87 1.58
CA LYS A 65 19.46 -1.60 0.33
C LYS A 65 18.00 -2.01 0.04
N VAL A 66 17.08 -1.73 0.96
CA VAL A 66 15.66 -2.06 0.82
C VAL A 66 14.90 -0.81 0.40
N LYS A 67 14.25 -0.88 -0.76
CA LYS A 67 13.26 0.09 -1.20
C LYS A 67 11.90 -0.59 -1.21
N ILE A 68 10.90 0.05 -0.62
CA ILE A 68 9.54 -0.51 -0.56
C ILE A 68 8.61 0.45 -1.29
N VAL A 69 7.90 -0.07 -2.28
CA VAL A 69 6.97 0.71 -3.11
C VAL A 69 5.58 0.07 -3.06
N PRO A 70 4.68 0.52 -2.16
CA PRO A 70 3.31 0.07 -2.13
C PRO A 70 2.45 0.88 -3.09
N PHE A 71 1.44 0.19 -3.63
CA PHE A 71 0.29 0.84 -4.25
C PHE A 71 -0.88 0.75 -3.28
N ILE A 72 -1.44 1.90 -2.95
CA ILE A 72 -2.68 2.04 -2.18
C ILE A 72 -3.79 2.22 -3.20
N ILE A 73 -4.67 1.23 -3.29
CA ILE A 73 -5.85 1.27 -4.14
C ILE A 73 -7.07 1.39 -3.23
N HIS A 74 -7.86 2.43 -3.43
CA HIS A 74 -9.09 2.68 -2.70
C HIS A 74 -10.18 3.16 -3.66
N GLY A 75 -11.29 2.42 -3.71
CA GLY A 75 -12.33 2.61 -4.71
C GLY A 75 -11.72 2.63 -6.12
N SER A 76 -12.06 3.66 -6.90
CA SER A 76 -11.47 3.94 -8.21
C SER A 76 -10.27 4.86 -8.14
N PHE A 77 -9.44 4.80 -7.09
CA PHE A 77 -8.24 5.62 -6.98
C PHE A 77 -7.01 4.80 -6.65
N ILE A 78 -5.87 5.23 -7.19
CA ILE A 78 -4.55 4.67 -6.92
C ILE A 78 -3.62 5.77 -6.40
N THR A 79 -2.79 5.42 -5.42
CA THR A 79 -1.66 6.22 -4.93
C THR A 79 -0.47 5.30 -4.77
N ALA A 80 0.72 5.72 -5.16
CA ALA A 80 1.95 5.03 -4.84
C ALA A 80 2.65 5.70 -3.66
N GLN A 81 3.30 4.92 -2.81
CA GLN A 81 4.26 5.46 -1.85
C GLN A 81 5.62 4.83 -2.08
N VAL A 82 6.68 5.48 -1.59
CA VAL A 82 8.04 4.95 -1.61
C VAL A 82 8.65 5.17 -0.24
N MET A 83 9.07 4.09 0.41
CA MET A 83 9.87 4.17 1.63
C MET A 83 11.31 3.75 1.37
N THR A 84 12.22 4.61 1.82
CA THR A 84 13.66 4.38 1.77
C THR A 84 14.27 4.62 3.15
N PHE A 85 15.38 3.93 3.43
CA PHE A 85 16.09 4.04 4.71
C PHE A 85 17.53 4.51 4.44
N THR A 86 17.85 5.77 4.66
CA THR A 86 19.17 6.30 4.29
C THR A 86 20.22 6.09 5.38
N LYS A 87 19.91 6.44 6.63
CA LYS A 87 20.83 6.33 7.78
C LYS A 87 20.07 5.92 9.05
N GLY A 88 20.33 4.70 9.54
CA GLY A 88 19.76 4.20 10.79
C GLY A 88 18.27 3.84 10.69
N SER A 89 17.49 4.18 11.71
CA SER A 89 16.10 3.75 11.89
C SER A 89 15.06 4.65 11.21
N VAL A 90 15.49 5.75 10.58
CA VAL A 90 14.61 6.75 9.98
C VAL A 90 14.25 6.34 8.55
N GLY A 91 12.96 6.12 8.31
CA GLY A 91 12.40 5.87 6.99
C GLY A 91 11.86 7.18 6.39
N LEU A 92 12.30 7.53 5.19
CA LEU A 92 11.69 8.60 4.41
C LEU A 92 10.54 8.03 3.60
N LEU A 93 9.35 8.62 3.72
CA LEU A 93 8.16 8.26 2.96
C LEU A 93 7.82 9.35 1.97
N LEU A 94 7.78 9.00 0.69
CA LEU A 94 7.28 9.85 -0.40
C LEU A 94 5.95 9.29 -0.89
N SER A 95 5.02 10.15 -1.25
CA SER A 95 3.71 9.75 -1.79
C SER A 95 3.49 10.43 -3.14
N SER A 96 2.92 9.70 -4.09
CA SER A 96 2.46 10.26 -5.35
C SER A 96 1.16 11.04 -5.16
N PRO A 97 0.76 11.84 -6.15
CA PRO A 97 -0.64 12.28 -6.26
C PRO A 97 -1.60 11.09 -6.30
N ARG A 98 -2.82 11.31 -5.83
CA ARG A 98 -3.93 10.36 -5.94
C ARG A 98 -4.51 10.45 -7.35
N LEU A 99 -4.47 9.36 -8.10
CA LEU A 99 -4.99 9.28 -9.47
C LEU A 99 -6.31 8.50 -9.50
N LYS A 100 -7.28 8.96 -10.30
CA LYS A 100 -8.53 8.21 -10.53
C LYS A 100 -8.29 7.14 -11.60
N MET A 101 -8.66 5.90 -11.30
CA MET A 101 -8.75 4.78 -12.22
C MET A 101 -10.00 4.91 -13.11
N PRO A 102 -9.89 4.61 -14.41
CA PRO A 102 -11.04 4.62 -15.30
C PRO A 102 -12.08 3.57 -14.86
N GLN A 103 -13.34 3.99 -14.76
CA GLN A 103 -14.45 3.09 -14.43
C GLN A 103 -15.23 2.64 -15.67
N ASN A 104 -15.05 3.32 -16.79
CA ASN A 104 -15.70 3.02 -18.06
C ASN A 104 -14.75 3.35 -19.23
N VAL A 105 -15.07 2.82 -20.42
CA VAL A 105 -14.19 2.90 -21.60
C VAL A 105 -13.93 4.34 -22.04
N SER A 106 -14.90 5.23 -21.88
CA SER A 106 -14.76 6.66 -22.23
C SER A 106 -13.71 7.39 -21.40
N GLU A 107 -13.46 6.96 -20.15
CA GLU A 107 -12.46 7.56 -19.28
C GLU A 107 -11.03 7.06 -19.56
N VAL A 108 -10.87 5.92 -20.25
CA VAL A 108 -9.59 5.24 -20.45
C VAL A 108 -8.53 6.14 -21.11
N PRO A 109 -8.81 6.85 -22.22
CA PRO A 109 -7.78 7.66 -22.88
C PRO A 109 -7.21 8.77 -22.00
N ALA A 110 -8.01 9.31 -21.09
CA ALA A 110 -7.60 10.40 -20.21
C ALA A 110 -6.95 9.89 -18.91
N LEU A 111 -7.48 8.81 -18.31
CA LEU A 111 -7.09 8.37 -16.97
C LEU A 111 -6.04 7.26 -16.97
N LEU A 112 -6.00 6.39 -17.99
CA LEU A 112 -5.06 5.26 -18.00
C LEU A 112 -3.60 5.69 -18.21
N PRO A 113 -3.25 6.61 -19.13
CA PRO A 113 -1.85 7.01 -19.34
C PRO A 113 -1.11 7.49 -18.08
N PRO A 114 -1.66 8.39 -17.24
CA PRO A 114 -0.96 8.82 -16.02
C PRO A 114 -0.79 7.69 -14.99
N ILE A 115 -1.71 6.73 -14.96
CA ILE A 115 -1.60 5.55 -14.08
C ILE A 115 -0.49 4.63 -14.56
N LEU A 116 -0.40 4.38 -15.86
CA LEU A 116 0.69 3.58 -16.44
C LEU A 116 2.04 4.26 -16.20
N ALA A 117 2.12 5.59 -16.36
CA ALA A 117 3.32 6.35 -16.05
C ALA A 117 3.72 6.24 -14.56
N LEU A 118 2.74 6.32 -13.65
CA LEU A 118 2.98 6.14 -12.22
C LEU A 118 3.59 4.76 -11.92
N VAL A 119 2.97 3.69 -12.44
CA VAL A 119 3.44 2.32 -12.23
C VAL A 119 4.82 2.13 -12.85
N TYR A 120 5.02 2.59 -14.09
CA TYR A 120 6.32 2.50 -14.77
C TYR A 120 7.44 3.19 -13.98
N ASN A 121 7.22 4.42 -13.53
CA ASN A 121 8.20 5.16 -12.73
C ASN A 121 8.53 4.43 -11.41
N CYS A 122 7.54 3.82 -10.77
CA CYS A 122 7.75 2.98 -9.59
C CYS A 122 8.67 1.78 -9.90
N THR A 123 8.54 1.15 -11.07
CA THR A 123 9.44 0.05 -11.46
C THR A 123 10.89 0.50 -11.66
N LEU A 124 11.10 1.73 -12.14
CA LEU A 124 12.44 2.29 -12.30
C LEU A 124 13.13 2.55 -10.95
N ILE A 125 12.37 2.76 -9.87
CA ILE A 125 12.91 2.92 -8.51
C ILE A 125 13.41 1.60 -7.95
N ILE A 126 12.78 0.48 -8.33
CA ILE A 126 13.07 -0.87 -7.84
C ILE A 126 14.28 -1.49 -8.57
N LYS A 127 14.56 -1.08 -9.81
CA LYS A 127 15.81 -1.39 -10.52
C LYS A 127 17.03 -0.81 -9.79
#